data_AF-A0A1H0X0B4-F1
#
_entry.id   AF-A0A1H0X0B4-F1
#
_cell.length_a   1.000
_cell.length_b   1.000
_cell.length_c   1.000
_cell.angle_alpha   90.00
_cell.angle_beta   90.00
_cell.angle_gamma   90.00
#
_symmetry.space_group_name_H-M   'P 1'
#
loop_
_entity.id
_entity.type
_entity.pdbx_description
1 polymer ?
#
loop_
_entity_poly.entity_id
_entity_poly.type
_entity_poly.pdbx_seq_one_letter_code
_entity_poly.pdbx_strand_id
1 'polypeptide(L)'
;MIHFDYNDGNYSIDFDTGQITVYDFDNSCFGWYMYDLADLWTHGVCWIAAEPDADKRKKFMDDYFKTVLEGYRSETTIDCTMLDKLSLFIKVTLMENIVDAFEVMHNNSEEPECDEELSYLIKCLEDDIPYKGFFHEIYSCEVPFEYEKRNI
;
A
#
# COMPACT_ATOMS: atom_id res chain seq x y z
N MET A 1 7.44 15.58 8.87
CA MET A 1 8.34 14.51 8.39
C MET A 1 7.58 13.22 8.54
N ILE A 2 7.67 12.35 7.55
CA ILE A 2 6.98 11.07 7.46
C ILE A 2 8.02 9.96 7.35
N HIS A 3 7.62 8.72 7.65
CA HIS A 3 8.49 7.56 7.52
C HIS A 3 8.79 7.27 6.04
N PHE A 4 7.77 7.41 5.17
CA PHE A 4 7.84 7.17 3.72
C PHE A 4 8.18 5.72 3.33
N ASP A 5 8.05 4.80 4.27
CA ASP A 5 8.10 3.34 4.08
C ASP A 5 7.56 2.65 5.34
N TYR A 6 6.46 3.16 5.91
CA TYR A 6 5.95 2.58 7.15
C TYR A 6 5.24 1.27 6.80
N ASN A 7 5.82 0.09 7.10
CA ASN A 7 5.24 -1.22 6.81
C ASN A 7 5.42 -2.26 7.94
N ASP A 8 4.81 -3.44 7.81
CA ASP A 8 4.84 -4.52 8.82
C ASP A 8 6.22 -5.16 9.01
N GLY A 9 7.15 -4.91 8.09
CA GLY A 9 8.58 -5.17 8.27
C GLY A 9 9.29 -4.14 9.15
N ASN A 10 8.79 -2.91 9.21
CA ASN A 10 9.46 -1.73 9.80
C ASN A 10 9.00 -1.36 11.21
N TYR A 11 8.24 -2.25 11.86
CA TYR A 11 7.98 -2.15 13.29
C TYR A 11 7.91 -3.52 13.95
N SER A 12 8.18 -3.55 15.25
CA SER A 12 7.93 -4.70 16.11
C SER A 12 6.93 -4.34 17.21
N ILE A 13 6.16 -5.34 17.65
CA ILE A 13 5.22 -5.21 18.75
C ILE A 13 5.71 -6.12 19.88
N ASP A 14 5.93 -5.53 21.05
CA ASP A 14 6.02 -6.30 22.29
C ASP A 14 4.60 -6.77 22.67
N PHE A 15 4.33 -8.06 22.54
CA PHE A 15 3.01 -8.63 22.80
C PHE A 15 2.61 -8.65 24.28
N ASP A 16 3.55 -8.50 25.22
CA ASP A 16 3.25 -8.43 26.65
C ASP A 16 2.76 -7.03 27.04
N THR A 17 3.30 -5.99 26.40
CA THR A 17 3.01 -4.58 26.74
C THR A 17 2.17 -3.84 25.70
N GLY A 18 2.09 -4.35 24.48
CA GLY A 18 1.52 -3.67 23.32
C GLY A 18 2.40 -2.55 22.77
N GLN A 19 3.64 -2.39 23.25
CA GLN A 19 4.54 -1.33 22.80
C GLN A 19 4.98 -1.59 21.36
N ILE A 20 4.77 -0.61 20.49
CA ILE A 20 5.26 -0.61 19.11
C ILE A 20 6.62 0.10 19.08
N THR A 21 7.62 -0.54 18.46
CA THR A 21 8.93 0.07 18.19
C THR A 21 9.13 0.12 16.69
N VAL A 22 9.22 1.34 16.14
CA VAL A 22 9.43 1.60 14.70
C VAL A 22 10.92 1.76 14.42
N TYR A 23 11.37 1.28 13.27
CA TYR A 23 12.75 1.34 12.80
C TYR A 23 12.76 1.46 11.26
N ASP A 24 13.95 1.55 10.67
CA ASP A 24 14.17 1.73 9.22
C ASP A 24 13.73 3.08 8.65
N PHE A 25 14.35 4.16 9.16
CA PHE A 25 14.01 5.55 8.80
C PHE A 25 14.86 6.10 7.63
N ASP A 26 15.50 5.28 6.80
CA ASP A 26 16.36 5.72 5.71
C ASP A 26 15.60 6.44 4.58
N ASN A 27 14.33 6.09 4.37
CA ASN A 27 13.44 6.73 3.40
C ASN A 27 12.74 8.01 3.93
N SER A 28 12.92 8.35 5.21
CA SER A 28 12.17 9.43 5.86
C SER A 28 12.35 10.78 5.20
N CYS A 29 11.24 11.44 4.89
CA CYS A 29 11.26 12.71 4.16
C CYS A 29 10.17 13.70 4.62
N PHE A 30 10.15 14.90 4.04
CA PHE A 30 9.05 15.84 4.21
C PHE A 30 7.95 15.55 3.19
N GLY A 31 6.80 15.08 3.66
CA GLY A 31 5.63 14.84 2.84
C GLY A 31 4.32 15.01 3.62
N TRP A 32 3.21 14.65 2.99
CA TRP A 32 1.90 14.64 3.63
C TRP A 32 1.73 13.41 4.51
N TYR A 33 1.20 13.58 5.73
CA TYR A 33 0.90 12.46 6.62
C TYR A 33 -0.05 11.41 6.01
N MET A 34 -0.85 11.83 5.04
CA MET A 34 -1.75 10.94 4.30
C MET A 34 -1.00 9.90 3.46
N TYR A 35 0.29 10.12 3.16
CA TYR A 35 1.14 9.14 2.48
C TYR A 35 1.39 7.92 3.39
N ASP A 36 1.96 8.10 4.59
CA ASP A 36 2.17 7.01 5.56
C ASP A 36 0.84 6.30 5.90
N LEU A 37 -0.28 7.03 5.96
CA LEU A 37 -1.60 6.43 6.17
C LEU A 37 -2.09 5.60 4.96
N ALA A 38 -1.72 5.98 3.74
CA ALA A 38 -2.02 5.21 2.54
C ALA A 38 -1.16 3.94 2.47
N ASP A 39 0.13 4.01 2.83
CA ASP A 39 0.98 2.82 2.98
C ASP A 39 0.39 1.89 4.04
N LEU A 40 0.04 2.43 5.21
CA LEU A 40 -0.61 1.66 6.26
C LEU A 40 -1.92 1.01 5.81
N TRP A 41 -2.71 1.70 4.97
CA TRP A 41 -3.89 1.09 4.36
C TRP A 41 -3.51 -0.15 3.52
N THR A 42 -2.41 -0.12 2.77
CA THR A 42 -2.01 -1.27 1.94
C THR A 42 -1.64 -2.52 2.74
N HIS A 43 -1.18 -2.43 3.99
CA HIS A 43 -0.86 -3.64 4.77
C HIS A 43 -2.10 -4.45 5.14
N GLY A 44 -3.26 -3.81 5.28
CA GLY A 44 -4.52 -4.50 5.54
C GLY A 44 -4.88 -5.52 4.44
N VAL A 45 -4.36 -5.32 3.22
CA VAL A 45 -4.61 -6.17 2.05
C VAL A 45 -4.25 -7.62 2.32
N CYS A 46 -3.06 -7.90 2.84
CA CYS A 46 -2.56 -9.26 3.05
C CYS A 46 -3.44 -10.08 4.02
N TRP A 47 -4.08 -9.41 4.97
CA TRP A 47 -4.95 -10.06 5.97
C TRP A 47 -6.26 -10.60 5.40
N ILE A 48 -6.68 -10.11 4.23
CA ILE A 48 -7.96 -10.47 3.61
C ILE A 48 -7.82 -10.84 2.12
N ALA A 49 -6.59 -11.00 1.63
CA ALA A 49 -6.30 -11.28 0.22
C ALA A 49 -6.97 -12.57 -0.30
N ALA A 50 -7.08 -13.59 0.57
CA ALA A 50 -7.67 -14.88 0.21
C ALA A 50 -9.21 -14.88 0.16
N GLU A 51 -9.89 -13.78 0.53
CA GLU A 51 -11.34 -13.70 0.44
C GLU A 51 -11.78 -13.41 -1.01
N PRO A 52 -12.54 -14.32 -1.66
CA PRO A 52 -12.95 -14.13 -3.06
C PRO A 52 -13.98 -13.01 -3.24
N ASP A 53 -14.76 -12.67 -2.21
CA ASP A 53 -15.81 -11.67 -2.28
C ASP A 53 -15.23 -10.25 -2.10
N ALA A 54 -15.32 -9.43 -3.15
CA ALA A 54 -14.83 -8.06 -3.14
C ALA A 54 -15.54 -7.15 -2.11
N ASP A 55 -16.83 -7.35 -1.86
CA ASP A 55 -17.58 -6.57 -0.87
C ASP A 55 -17.17 -6.92 0.56
N LYS A 56 -16.87 -8.21 0.82
CA LYS A 56 -16.31 -8.62 2.11
C LYS A 56 -14.91 -8.06 2.34
N ARG A 57 -14.05 -8.08 1.32
CA ARG A 57 -12.73 -7.44 1.38
C ARG A 57 -12.85 -5.95 1.65
N LYS A 58 -13.75 -5.26 0.96
CA LYS A 58 -13.99 -3.83 1.17
C LYS A 58 -14.46 -3.54 2.60
N LYS A 59 -15.43 -4.31 3.08
CA LYS A 59 -15.90 -4.18 4.47
C LYS A 59 -14.77 -4.39 5.48
N PHE A 60 -13.93 -5.40 5.29
CA PHE A 60 -12.78 -5.62 6.16
C PHE A 60 -11.82 -4.43 6.15
N MET A 61 -11.48 -3.91 4.97
CA MET A 61 -10.57 -2.77 4.83
C MET A 61 -11.14 -1.48 5.45
N ASP A 62 -12.45 -1.26 5.34
CA ASP A 62 -13.13 -0.14 5.99
C ASP A 62 -13.05 -0.25 7.53
N ASP A 63 -13.31 -1.44 8.09
CA ASP A 63 -13.25 -1.70 9.53
C ASP A 63 -11.80 -1.62 10.06
N TYR A 64 -10.84 -2.17 9.32
CA TYR A 64 -9.41 -2.08 9.59
C TYR A 64 -8.93 -0.62 9.62
N PHE A 65 -9.20 0.12 8.55
CA PHE A 65 -8.70 1.48 8.43
C PHE A 65 -9.39 2.44 9.40
N LYS A 66 -10.66 2.18 9.76
CA LYS A 66 -11.31 2.88 10.86
C LYS A 66 -10.55 2.73 12.17
N THR A 67 -10.09 1.51 12.49
CA THR A 67 -9.30 1.25 13.70
C THR A 67 -7.96 2.01 13.67
N VAL A 68 -7.28 2.00 12.53
CA VAL A 68 -6.06 2.79 12.29
C VAL A 68 -6.31 4.28 12.54
N LEU A 69 -7.37 4.84 11.96
CA LEU A 69 -7.70 6.26 12.09
C LEU A 69 -8.12 6.66 13.50
N GLU A 70 -8.80 5.78 14.24
CA GLU A 70 -9.13 6.01 15.65
C GLU A 70 -7.86 6.12 16.50
N GLY A 71 -6.88 5.23 16.29
CA GLY A 71 -5.58 5.32 16.94
C GLY A 71 -4.79 6.56 16.52
N TYR A 72 -4.71 6.85 15.22
CA TYR A 72 -4.00 8.04 14.73
C TYR A 72 -4.59 9.34 15.31
N ARG A 73 -5.92 9.42 15.41
CA ARG A 73 -6.64 10.59 15.94
C ARG A 73 -6.52 10.77 17.45
N SER A 74 -6.08 9.75 18.22
CA SER A 74 -5.83 9.95 19.64
C SER A 74 -4.60 10.83 19.89
N GLU A 75 -3.62 10.77 18.99
CA GLU A 75 -2.34 11.48 19.13
C GLU A 75 -2.21 12.69 18.18
N THR A 76 -2.84 12.65 17.00
CA THR A 76 -2.66 13.65 15.94
C THR A 76 -3.97 14.04 15.26
N THR A 77 -4.13 15.33 14.95
CA THR A 77 -5.28 15.80 14.15
C THR A 77 -4.98 15.65 12.66
N ILE A 78 -5.94 15.11 11.91
CA ILE A 78 -5.93 15.08 10.45
C ILE A 78 -7.23 15.67 9.91
N ASP A 79 -7.11 16.55 8.91
CA ASP A 79 -8.26 17.16 8.24
C ASP A 79 -9.07 16.07 7.50
N CYS A 80 -10.39 16.06 7.69
CA CYS A 80 -11.28 15.16 6.96
C CYS A 80 -11.13 15.28 5.43
N THR A 81 -10.84 16.48 4.92
CA THR A 81 -10.60 16.70 3.48
C THR A 81 -9.35 15.97 2.97
N MET A 82 -8.40 15.63 3.84
CA MET A 82 -7.25 14.77 3.50
C MET A 82 -7.63 13.30 3.47
N LEU A 83 -8.55 12.87 4.33
CA LEU A 83 -9.07 11.50 4.27
C LEU A 83 -9.84 11.22 2.99
N ASP A 84 -10.55 12.23 2.46
CA ASP A 84 -11.20 12.15 1.14
C ASP A 84 -10.20 11.96 -0.01
N LYS A 85 -8.89 12.15 0.24
CA LYS A 85 -7.80 11.92 -0.72
C LYS A 85 -7.13 10.56 -0.57
N LEU A 86 -7.61 9.67 0.30
CA LEU A 86 -7.00 8.33 0.48
C LEU A 86 -6.79 7.60 -0.84
N SER A 87 -7.81 7.54 -1.71
CA SER A 87 -7.68 6.89 -3.03
C SER A 87 -6.62 7.54 -3.92
N LEU A 88 -6.42 8.85 -3.82
CA LEU A 88 -5.35 9.55 -4.53
C LEU A 88 -3.99 9.14 -3.97
N PHE A 89 -3.82 9.14 -2.65
CA PHE A 89 -2.54 8.75 -2.03
C PHE A 89 -2.19 7.29 -2.28
N ILE A 90 -3.15 6.36 -2.28
CA ILE A 90 -2.91 4.95 -2.66
C ILE A 90 -2.44 4.86 -4.13
N LYS A 91 -2.89 5.75 -5.01
CA LYS A 91 -2.36 5.81 -6.38
C LYS A 91 -0.93 6.34 -6.41
N VAL A 92 -0.60 7.33 -5.57
CA VAL A 92 0.78 7.82 -5.45
C VAL A 92 1.71 6.72 -4.95
N THR A 93 1.32 5.95 -3.93
CA THR A 93 2.13 4.83 -3.43
C THR A 93 2.27 3.74 -4.49
N LEU A 94 1.22 3.46 -5.28
CA LEU A 94 1.34 2.56 -6.44
C LEU A 94 2.33 3.07 -7.49
N MET A 95 2.32 4.38 -7.81
CA MET A 95 3.28 4.96 -8.75
C MET A 95 4.71 4.90 -8.24
N GLU A 96 4.90 5.16 -6.95
CA GLU A 96 6.20 5.10 -6.29
C GLU A 96 6.76 3.68 -6.32
N ASN A 97 5.99 2.66 -5.94
CA ASN A 97 6.37 1.25 -6.07
C ASN A 97 6.80 0.84 -7.50
N ILE A 98 6.12 1.35 -8.54
CA ILE A 98 6.49 1.09 -9.94
C ILE A 98 7.86 1.71 -10.27
N VAL A 99 8.11 2.94 -9.82
CA VAL A 99 9.38 3.63 -10.07
C VAL A 99 10.51 2.97 -9.29
N ASP A 100 10.28 2.63 -8.02
CA ASP A 100 11.25 1.95 -7.16
C ASP A 100 11.70 0.62 -7.77
N ALA A 101 10.76 -0.20 -8.27
CA ALA A 101 11.10 -1.46 -8.94
C ALA A 101 12.12 -1.27 -10.09
N PHE A 102 11.92 -0.26 -10.94
CA PHE A 102 12.86 0.05 -12.02
C PHE A 102 14.17 0.67 -11.53
N GLU A 103 14.12 1.48 -10.47
CA GLU A 103 15.32 2.05 -9.84
C GLU A 103 16.20 0.95 -9.22
N VAL A 104 15.60 -0.02 -8.54
CA VAL A 104 16.29 -1.20 -7.97
C VAL A 104 16.97 -2.01 -9.08
N MET A 105 16.26 -2.34 -10.16
CA MET A 105 16.85 -3.05 -11.32
C MET A 105 18.05 -2.27 -11.88
N HIS A 106 17.89 -0.95 -12.07
CA HIS A 106 18.96 -0.10 -12.57
C HIS A 106 20.19 -0.11 -11.64
N ASN A 107 19.97 0.07 -10.34
CA ASN A 107 21.03 0.09 -9.33
C ASN A 107 21.75 -1.27 -9.22
N ASN A 108 21.05 -2.37 -9.49
CA ASN A 108 21.63 -3.72 -9.52
C ASN A 108 22.26 -4.08 -10.87
N SER A 109 22.22 -3.19 -11.88
CA SER A 109 22.66 -3.47 -13.26
C SER A 109 21.92 -4.65 -13.91
N GLU A 110 20.65 -4.81 -13.57
CA GLU A 110 19.73 -5.77 -14.17
C GLU A 110 19.09 -5.16 -15.42
N GLU A 111 18.74 -6.01 -16.39
CA GLU A 111 17.92 -5.57 -17.53
C GLU A 111 16.49 -5.32 -17.04
N PRO A 112 15.82 -4.23 -17.47
CA PRO A 112 14.43 -3.99 -17.09
C PRO A 112 13.53 -5.17 -17.45
N GLU A 113 12.87 -5.74 -16.45
CA GLU A 113 11.83 -6.75 -16.63
C GLU A 113 10.51 -6.22 -16.05
N CYS A 114 9.39 -6.61 -16.66
CA CYS A 114 8.06 -6.35 -16.14
C CYS A 114 7.39 -7.69 -15.86
N ASP A 115 7.60 -8.19 -14.65
CA ASP A 115 6.98 -9.43 -14.17
C ASP A 115 5.47 -9.30 -13.98
N GLU A 116 4.82 -10.36 -13.53
CA GLU A 116 3.36 -10.41 -13.38
C GLU A 116 2.83 -9.35 -12.41
N GLU A 117 3.54 -9.11 -11.29
CA GLU A 117 3.13 -8.14 -10.27
C GLU A 117 3.30 -6.70 -10.77
N LEU A 118 4.47 -6.36 -11.32
CA LEU A 118 4.71 -5.04 -11.88
C LEU A 118 3.75 -4.75 -13.04
N SER A 119 3.47 -5.76 -13.87
CA SER A 119 2.50 -5.67 -14.97
C SER A 119 1.08 -5.37 -14.46
N TYR A 120 0.68 -5.95 -13.33
CA TYR A 120 -0.61 -5.72 -12.69
C TYR A 120 -0.73 -4.30 -12.12
N LEU A 121 0.31 -3.82 -11.43
CA LEU A 121 0.34 -2.45 -10.90
C LEU A 121 0.27 -1.42 -12.02
N ILE A 122 1.05 -1.60 -13.09
CA ILE A 122 1.01 -0.72 -14.27
C ILE A 122 -0.38 -0.79 -14.92
N LYS A 123 -0.99 -1.97 -15.02
CA LYS A 123 -2.35 -2.12 -15.58
C LYS A 123 -3.37 -1.32 -14.77
N CYS A 124 -3.30 -1.40 -13.44
CA CYS A 124 -4.15 -0.61 -12.57
C CYS A 124 -3.95 0.91 -12.79
N LEU A 125 -2.72 1.36 -12.97
CA LEU A 125 -2.41 2.77 -13.20
C LEU A 125 -2.94 3.27 -14.56
N GLU A 126 -2.69 2.51 -15.63
CA GLU A 126 -3.09 2.86 -17.01
C GLU A 126 -4.62 2.91 -17.17
N ASP A 127 -5.33 1.96 -16.56
CA ASP A 127 -6.80 1.85 -16.66
C ASP A 127 -7.56 2.64 -15.58
N ASP A 128 -6.85 3.44 -14.77
CA ASP A 128 -7.44 4.21 -13.66
C ASP A 128 -8.20 3.34 -12.63
N ILE A 129 -7.71 2.12 -12.38
CA ILE A 129 -8.33 1.18 -11.43
C ILE A 129 -7.88 1.54 -10.00
N PRO A 130 -8.81 1.91 -9.11
CA PRO A 130 -8.47 2.38 -7.77
C PRO A 130 -8.03 1.23 -6.85
N TYR A 131 -7.43 1.60 -5.70
CA TYR A 131 -7.08 0.66 -4.63
C TYR A 131 -6.21 -0.52 -5.08
N LYS A 132 -5.25 -0.27 -5.98
CA LYS A 132 -4.36 -1.29 -6.56
C LYS A 132 -5.16 -2.47 -7.15
N GLY A 133 -6.33 -2.21 -7.75
CA GLY A 133 -7.17 -3.27 -8.31
C GLY A 133 -7.82 -4.21 -7.30
N PHE A 134 -7.60 -4.02 -5.99
CA PHE A 134 -7.98 -5.00 -4.97
C PHE A 134 -9.47 -5.34 -5.07
N PHE A 135 -10.36 -4.35 -5.08
CA PHE A 135 -11.82 -4.62 -5.17
C PHE A 135 -12.35 -4.79 -6.60
N HIS A 136 -11.48 -4.85 -7.61
CA HIS A 136 -11.84 -4.93 -9.02
C HIS A 136 -11.89 -6.38 -9.51
N GLU A 137 -12.62 -6.63 -10.61
CA GLU A 137 -12.72 -7.97 -11.23
C GLU A 137 -11.40 -8.52 -11.79
N ILE A 138 -10.37 -7.67 -11.92
CA ILE A 138 -9.04 -8.10 -12.36
C ILE A 138 -8.27 -8.82 -11.23
N TYR A 139 -8.69 -8.65 -9.98
CA TYR A 139 -8.07 -9.29 -8.83
C TYR A 139 -8.49 -10.75 -8.73
N SER A 140 -7.52 -11.65 -8.57
CA SER A 140 -7.75 -13.06 -8.26
C SER A 140 -7.26 -13.38 -6.86
N CYS A 141 -8.06 -14.08 -6.05
CA CYS A 141 -7.60 -14.59 -4.75
C CYS A 141 -6.73 -15.84 -4.86
N GLU A 142 -6.71 -16.50 -6.03
CA GLU A 142 -5.84 -17.67 -6.30
C GLU A 142 -4.43 -17.25 -6.72
N VAL A 143 -4.34 -16.16 -7.48
CA VAL A 143 -3.10 -15.53 -7.95
C VAL A 143 -3.18 -14.01 -7.74
N PRO A 144 -3.03 -13.53 -6.48
CA PRO A 144 -3.17 -12.12 -6.13
C PRO A 144 -2.18 -11.25 -6.87
N PHE A 145 -2.67 -10.11 -7.39
CA PHE A 145 -1.85 -9.09 -8.04
C PHE A 145 -1.04 -9.57 -9.25
N GLU A 146 -1.43 -10.66 -9.91
CA GLU A 146 -0.76 -11.12 -11.13
C GLU A 146 -1.48 -10.63 -12.40
N TYR A 147 -0.70 -10.21 -13.40
CA TYR A 147 -1.17 -9.91 -14.75
C TYR A 147 -0.20 -10.46 -15.80
N GLU A 148 -0.59 -10.44 -17.08
CA GLU A 148 0.28 -10.92 -18.16
C GLU A 148 1.60 -10.12 -18.22
N LYS A 149 2.73 -10.82 -18.21
CA LYS A 149 4.07 -10.21 -18.34
C LYS A 149 4.15 -9.31 -19.57
N ARG A 150 4.80 -8.16 -19.40
CA ARG A 150 5.03 -7.20 -20.50
C ARG A 150 6.44 -7.36 -21.05
N ASN A 151 6.57 -7.27 -22.37
CA ASN A 151 7.86 -7.05 -23.01
C ASN A 151 8.13 -5.55 -23.02
N ILE A 152 9.20 -5.11 -22.34
CA ILE A 152 9.66 -3.73 -22.27
C ILE A 152 11.04 -3.57 -22.90
#